data_AF-A0A1M5R070-F1
#
_entry.id   AF-A0A1M5R070-F1
#
_cell.length_a   1.000
_cell.length_b   1.000
_cell.length_c   1.000
_cell.angle_alpha   90.00
_cell.angle_beta   90.00
_cell.angle_gamma   90.00
#
_symmetry.space_group_name_H-M   'P 1'
#
loop_
_entity.id
_entity.type
_entity.pdbx_description
1 polymer ?
#
loop_
_entity_poly.entity_id
_entity_poly.type
_entity_poly.pdbx_seq_one_letter_code
_entity_poly.pdbx_strand_id
1 'polypeptide(L)'
;MQKNNARKKGFTLIELIIVISILGILSFVAIPKFTDYIKLSKASKVIVDCRVLEEACNFHYVDTGAWPKINNHNYTNKEELLDTSTTHPTGWNGPYLEFWPLNPFNEKSNAKNDSNDDYQLDTRTINSKSFLCIEISLQEYDEEIITYMDKEFDDSDGANSGNFRWENKNRWPIYIINNLN
;
A
#
# COMPACT_ATOMS: atom_id res chain seq x y z
N MET A 1 4.81 -53.34 -48.47
CA MET A 1 4.49 -52.31 -47.46
C MET A 1 4.77 -50.93 -48.07
N GLN A 2 3.73 -50.18 -48.43
CA GLN A 2 3.87 -48.80 -48.93
C GLN A 2 4.09 -47.85 -47.74
N LYS A 3 5.24 -47.18 -47.68
CA LYS A 3 5.51 -46.12 -46.68
C LYS A 3 4.85 -44.82 -47.14
N ASN A 4 3.77 -44.44 -46.48
CA ASN A 4 3.15 -43.12 -46.63
C ASN A 4 4.08 -42.07 -46.03
N ASN A 5 4.88 -41.40 -46.87
CA ASN A 5 5.63 -40.21 -46.48
C ASN A 5 4.66 -39.02 -46.38
N ALA A 6 4.02 -38.87 -45.23
CA ALA A 6 3.30 -37.65 -44.90
C ALA A 6 4.31 -36.49 -44.92
N ARG A 7 4.21 -35.60 -45.91
CA ARG A 7 4.99 -34.36 -45.98
C ARG A 7 4.69 -33.57 -44.71
N LYS A 8 5.64 -33.52 -43.77
CA LYS A 8 5.57 -32.60 -42.63
C LYS A 8 5.60 -31.17 -43.19
N LYS A 9 4.46 -30.50 -43.22
CA LYS A 9 4.40 -29.05 -43.49
C LYS A 9 5.06 -28.35 -42.29
N GLY A 10 6.20 -27.71 -42.52
CA GLY A 10 6.85 -26.84 -41.55
C GLY A 10 6.26 -25.42 -41.60
N PHE A 11 6.45 -24.65 -40.53
CA PHE A 11 6.09 -23.24 -40.46
C PHE A 11 6.89 -22.44 -41.48
N THR A 12 6.27 -21.49 -42.16
CA THR A 12 6.97 -20.57 -43.07
C THR A 12 7.54 -19.38 -42.30
N LEU A 13 8.64 -18.81 -42.82
CA LEU A 13 9.28 -17.64 -42.21
C LEU A 13 8.37 -16.40 -42.27
N ILE A 14 7.54 -16.29 -43.31
CA ILE A 14 6.57 -15.22 -43.45
C ILE A 14 5.42 -15.32 -42.44
N GLU A 15 4.94 -16.54 -42.14
CA GLU A 15 3.93 -16.76 -41.10
C GLU A 15 4.46 -16.29 -39.74
N LEU A 16 5.73 -16.58 -39.43
CA LEU A 16 6.33 -16.12 -38.19
C LEU A 16 6.48 -14.59 -38.14
N ILE A 17 6.92 -13.95 -39.23
CA ILE A 17 7.09 -12.49 -39.31
C ILE A 17 5.78 -11.75 -39.08
N ILE A 18 4.68 -12.20 -39.69
CA ILE A 18 3.37 -11.57 -39.52
C ILE A 18 2.88 -11.71 -38.08
N VAL A 19 3.08 -12.89 -37.46
CA VAL A 19 2.69 -13.14 -36.07
C VAL A 19 3.43 -12.22 -35.10
N ILE A 20 4.77 -12.13 -35.19
CA ILE A 20 5.53 -11.26 -34.28
C ILE A 20 5.23 -9.77 -34.53
N SER A 21 4.88 -9.40 -35.76
CA SER A 21 4.49 -8.03 -36.10
C SER A 21 3.17 -7.63 -35.44
N ILE A 22 2.15 -8.49 -35.51
CA ILE A 22 0.86 -8.27 -34.83
C ILE A 22 1.06 -8.29 -33.31
N LEU A 23 1.83 -9.24 -32.77
CA LEU A 23 2.15 -9.30 -31.34
C LEU A 23 2.89 -8.04 -30.86
N GLY A 24 3.79 -7.48 -31.67
CA GLY A 24 4.49 -6.23 -31.36
C GLY A 24 3.53 -5.04 -31.23
N ILE A 25 2.58 -4.89 -32.16
CA ILE A 25 1.58 -3.82 -32.12
C ILE A 25 0.66 -3.96 -30.90
N LEU A 26 0.18 -5.18 -30.62
CA LEU A 26 -0.67 -5.43 -29.46
C LEU A 26 0.08 -5.17 -28.14
N SER A 27 1.33 -5.61 -28.05
CA SER A 27 2.16 -5.42 -26.85
C SER A 27 2.41 -3.94 -26.56
N PHE A 28 2.64 -3.12 -27.59
CA PHE A 28 2.86 -1.68 -27.43
C PHE A 28 1.68 -0.97 -26.73
N VAL A 29 0.43 -1.33 -27.07
CA VAL A 29 -0.76 -0.76 -26.43
C VAL A 29 -1.07 -1.40 -25.08
N ALA A 30 -0.80 -2.70 -24.93
CA ALA A 30 -1.17 -3.46 -23.74
C ALA A 30 -0.27 -3.15 -22.53
N ILE A 31 1.04 -2.99 -22.74
CA ILE A 31 2.02 -2.79 -21.64
C ILE A 31 1.69 -1.57 -20.76
N PRO A 32 1.53 -0.33 -21.29
CA PRO A 32 1.26 0.83 -20.42
C PRO A 32 -0.08 0.70 -19.67
N LYS A 33 -1.11 0.14 -20.31
CA LYS A 33 -2.39 -0.11 -19.62
C LYS A 33 -2.23 -1.09 -18.47
N PHE A 34 -1.46 -2.16 -18.69
CA PHE A 34 -1.21 -3.16 -17.67
C PHE A 34 -0.45 -2.58 -16.47
N THR A 35 0.50 -1.66 -16.70
CA THR A 35 1.20 -0.97 -15.61
C THR A 35 0.25 -0.11 -14.77
N ASP A 36 -0.70 0.59 -15.39
CA ASP A 36 -1.69 1.41 -14.67
C ASP A 36 -2.61 0.53 -13.79
N TYR A 37 -3.06 -0.60 -14.33
CA TYR A 37 -3.84 -1.58 -13.55
C TYR A 37 -3.07 -2.13 -12.35
N ILE A 38 -1.77 -2.38 -12.50
CA ILE A 38 -0.93 -2.80 -11.36
C ILE A 38 -0.89 -1.70 -10.31
N LYS A 39 -0.67 -0.43 -10.70
CA LYS A 39 -0.64 0.69 -9.75
C LYS A 39 -1.96 0.82 -8.98
N LEU A 40 -3.10 0.72 -9.66
CA LEU A 40 -4.42 0.73 -9.01
C LEU A 40 -4.59 -0.46 -8.05
N SER A 41 -4.16 -1.67 -8.44
CA SER A 41 -4.19 -2.83 -7.55
C SER A 41 -3.30 -2.64 -6.31
N LYS A 42 -2.14 -1.99 -6.45
CA LYS A 42 -1.29 -1.62 -5.32
C LYS A 42 -1.98 -0.61 -4.41
N ALA A 43 -2.65 0.38 -4.98
CA ALA A 43 -3.43 1.38 -4.23
C ALA A 43 -4.58 0.74 -3.44
N SER A 44 -5.35 -0.17 -4.05
CA SER A 44 -6.39 -0.93 -3.35
C SER A 44 -5.83 -1.73 -2.18
N LYS A 45 -4.64 -2.32 -2.34
CA LYS A 45 -3.95 -3.01 -1.25
C LYS A 45 -3.57 -2.03 -0.12
N VAL A 46 -3.06 -0.85 -0.44
CA VAL A 46 -2.76 0.17 0.57
C VAL A 46 -4.01 0.54 1.39
N ILE A 47 -5.16 0.70 0.72
CA ILE A 47 -6.42 1.02 1.40
C ILE A 47 -6.79 -0.05 2.42
N VAL A 48 -6.69 -1.32 2.03
CA VAL A 48 -6.97 -2.46 2.92
C VAL A 48 -5.97 -2.49 4.09
N ASP A 49 -4.68 -2.33 3.81
CA ASP A 49 -3.63 -2.35 4.82
C ASP A 49 -3.84 -1.22 5.86
N CYS A 50 -4.22 -0.01 5.42
CA CYS A 50 -4.55 1.11 6.32
C CYS A 50 -5.76 0.81 7.22
N ARG A 51 -6.81 0.19 6.69
CA ARG A 51 -8.00 -0.19 7.48
C ARG A 51 -7.67 -1.25 8.53
N VAL A 52 -6.81 -2.21 8.20
CA VAL A 52 -6.33 -3.23 9.15
C VAL A 52 -5.51 -2.57 10.28
N LEU A 53 -4.63 -1.63 9.94
CA LEU A 53 -3.86 -0.89 10.93
C LEU A 53 -4.74 0.00 11.82
N GLU A 54 -5.76 0.65 11.26
CA GLU A 54 -6.77 1.41 12.01
C GLU A 54 -7.50 0.51 13.01
N GLU A 55 -7.99 -0.65 12.57
CA GLU A 55 -8.69 -1.60 13.43
C GLU A 55 -7.80 -2.09 14.57
N ALA A 56 -6.53 -2.38 14.30
CA ALA A 56 -5.57 -2.75 15.34
C ALA A 56 -5.34 -1.62 16.36
N CYS A 57 -5.26 -0.37 15.91
CA CYS A 57 -5.16 0.78 16.81
C CYS A 57 -6.41 0.93 17.68
N ASN A 58 -7.60 0.69 17.11
CA ASN A 58 -8.87 0.75 17.82
C ASN A 58 -8.97 -0.34 18.90
N PHE A 59 -8.57 -1.58 18.60
CA PHE A 59 -8.54 -2.65 19.62
C PHE A 59 -7.56 -2.33 20.75
N HIS A 60 -6.37 -1.82 20.43
CA HIS A 60 -5.43 -1.36 21.45
C HIS A 60 -6.05 -0.29 22.36
N TYR A 61 -6.78 0.68 21.79
CA TYR A 61 -7.45 1.72 22.56
C TYR A 61 -8.56 1.17 23.46
N VAL A 62 -9.37 0.23 22.97
CA VAL A 62 -10.45 -0.41 23.74
C VAL A 62 -9.90 -1.13 24.97
N ASP A 63 -8.79 -1.85 24.82
CA ASP A 63 -8.23 -2.67 25.89
C ASP A 63 -7.41 -1.87 26.91
N THR A 64 -6.67 -0.87 26.44
CA THR A 64 -5.69 -0.14 27.28
C THR A 64 -6.17 1.25 27.70
N GLY A 65 -7.22 1.78 27.06
CA GLY A 65 -7.67 3.16 27.21
C GLY A 65 -6.75 4.21 26.58
N ALA A 66 -5.72 3.80 25.84
CA ALA A 66 -4.75 4.68 25.20
C ALA A 66 -4.44 4.22 23.77
N TRP A 67 -4.13 5.17 22.89
CA TRP A 67 -3.64 4.85 21.55
C TRP A 67 -2.24 4.23 21.62
N PRO A 68 -1.85 3.39 20.63
CA PRO A 68 -0.51 2.83 20.57
C PRO A 68 0.55 3.93 20.66
N LYS A 69 1.62 3.68 21.42
CA LYS A 69 2.71 4.65 21.55
C LYS A 69 3.42 4.86 20.22
N ILE A 70 3.62 6.13 19.88
CA ILE A 70 4.39 6.55 18.72
C ILE A 70 5.75 7.04 19.22
N ASN A 71 6.80 6.27 18.89
CA ASN A 71 8.17 6.59 19.24
C ASN A 71 8.77 7.50 18.16
N ASN A 72 9.34 8.65 18.53
CA ASN A 72 9.91 9.59 17.57
C ASN A 72 11.05 8.95 16.74
N HIS A 73 10.75 8.65 15.47
CA HIS A 73 11.64 8.40 14.32
C HIS A 73 12.66 7.26 14.36
N ASN A 74 12.91 6.61 15.50
CA ASN A 74 13.87 5.51 15.58
C ASN A 74 13.18 4.25 16.05
N TYR A 75 12.71 3.50 15.06
CA TYR A 75 12.19 2.15 15.17
C TYR A 75 10.90 2.06 15.94
N THR A 76 9.87 1.79 15.14
CA THR A 76 8.74 0.94 15.48
C THR A 76 7.78 1.59 16.49
N ASN A 77 6.61 1.91 15.96
CA ASN A 77 5.36 2.25 16.65
C ASN A 77 4.41 1.02 16.59
N LYS A 78 4.99 -0.17 16.40
CA LYS A 78 4.27 -1.41 16.09
C LYS A 78 4.37 -2.44 17.20
N GLU A 79 5.18 -2.20 18.21
CA GLU A 79 5.53 -3.13 19.27
C GLU A 79 4.33 -3.48 20.12
N GLU A 80 3.49 -2.47 20.39
CA GLU A 80 2.24 -2.66 21.12
C GLU A 80 1.17 -3.33 20.24
N LEU A 81 1.33 -3.34 18.91
CA LEU A 81 0.43 -4.01 17.97
C LEU A 81 0.87 -5.42 17.58
N LEU A 82 2.18 -5.72 17.56
CA LEU A 82 2.77 -6.99 17.10
C LEU A 82 3.38 -7.85 18.22
N ASP A 83 3.26 -7.42 19.48
CA ASP A 83 3.91 -8.09 20.62
C ASP A 83 5.44 -8.21 20.45
N THR A 84 6.08 -7.11 20.06
CA THR A 84 7.55 -7.04 20.00
C THR A 84 8.14 -6.17 21.11
N SER A 85 7.31 -5.71 22.05
CA SER A 85 7.73 -4.96 23.25
C SER A 85 8.15 -5.91 24.36
N THR A 86 9.02 -5.45 25.26
CA THR A 86 9.32 -6.16 26.52
C THR A 86 8.34 -5.78 27.65
N THR A 87 7.53 -4.75 27.44
CA THR A 87 6.55 -4.24 28.41
C THR A 87 5.28 -3.76 27.71
N HIS A 88 4.12 -4.16 28.21
CA HIS A 88 2.82 -3.74 27.68
C HIS A 88 2.11 -2.77 28.64
N PRO A 89 1.26 -1.86 28.12
CA PRO A 89 0.39 -1.06 28.96
C PRO A 89 -0.59 -1.94 29.75
N THR A 90 -1.07 -1.41 30.87
CA THR A 90 -2.11 -2.07 31.68
C THR A 90 -3.35 -2.35 30.82
N GLY A 91 -3.87 -3.57 30.90
CA GLY A 91 -5.08 -3.97 30.16
C GLY A 91 -4.82 -4.52 28.76
N TRP A 92 -3.58 -4.51 28.28
CA TRP A 92 -3.23 -5.05 26.96
C TRP A 92 -3.61 -6.52 26.82
N ASN A 93 -4.31 -6.86 25.72
CA ASN A 93 -4.77 -8.21 25.38
C ASN A 93 -4.43 -8.57 23.91
N GLY A 94 -3.37 -7.95 23.39
CA GLY A 94 -2.87 -8.20 22.04
C GLY A 94 -2.10 -9.53 21.92
N PRO A 95 -1.33 -9.72 20.82
CA PRO A 95 -1.12 -8.76 19.74
C PRO A 95 -2.40 -8.47 18.95
N TYR A 96 -2.48 -7.26 18.38
CA TYR A 96 -3.60 -6.81 17.55
C TYR A 96 -3.33 -7.00 16.04
N LEU A 97 -2.10 -7.37 15.68
CA LEU A 97 -1.66 -7.71 14.34
C LEU A 97 -0.81 -8.98 14.38
N GLU A 98 -0.90 -9.81 13.33
CA GLU A 98 -0.01 -10.97 13.15
C GLU A 98 1.32 -10.55 12.52
N PHE A 99 1.29 -9.61 11.57
CA PHE A 99 2.47 -9.06 10.92
C PHE A 99 2.22 -7.59 10.51
N TRP A 100 3.31 -6.84 10.38
CA TRP A 100 3.22 -5.48 9.81
C TRP A 100 2.97 -5.57 8.31
N PRO A 101 1.92 -4.91 7.76
CA PRO A 101 1.67 -4.95 6.33
C PRO A 101 2.82 -4.32 5.54
N LEU A 102 3.11 -4.90 4.38
CA LEU A 102 4.15 -4.41 3.47
C LEU A 102 3.52 -3.48 2.44
N ASN A 103 4.09 -2.29 2.30
CA ASN A 103 3.62 -1.30 1.35
C ASN A 103 3.97 -1.74 -0.09
N PRO A 104 2.98 -1.97 -0.97
CA PRO A 104 3.22 -2.49 -2.32
C PRO A 104 3.92 -1.50 -3.27
N PHE A 105 4.03 -0.22 -2.88
CA PHE A 105 4.81 0.79 -3.59
C PHE A 105 6.29 0.82 -3.19
N ASN A 106 6.69 0.05 -2.18
CA ASN A 106 8.07 -0.03 -1.73
C ASN A 106 8.68 -1.42 -1.99
N GLU A 107 9.46 -1.52 -3.08
CA GLU A 107 10.14 -2.77 -3.48
C GLU A 107 11.30 -3.16 -2.55
N LYS A 108 11.73 -2.26 -1.65
CA LYS A 108 12.86 -2.50 -0.72
C LYS A 108 12.45 -3.12 0.61
N SER A 109 11.16 -3.35 0.85
CA SER A 109 10.60 -3.98 2.06
C SER A 109 10.92 -5.49 2.13
N ASN A 110 12.20 -5.84 1.96
CA ASN A 110 12.69 -7.20 2.05
C ASN A 110 12.72 -7.65 3.51
N ALA A 111 11.67 -8.36 3.96
CA ALA A 111 11.65 -9.38 5.02
C ALA A 111 12.26 -9.04 6.39
N LYS A 112 12.71 -7.81 6.59
CA LYS A 112 13.16 -7.26 7.86
C LYS A 112 12.21 -6.12 8.16
N ASN A 113 11.45 -6.34 9.23
CA ASN A 113 10.57 -5.44 9.95
C ASN A 113 11.25 -4.11 10.34
N ASP A 114 11.96 -3.42 9.44
CA ASP A 114 12.97 -2.43 9.82
C ASP A 114 13.18 -1.27 8.82
N SER A 115 12.34 -1.14 7.80
CA SER A 115 12.35 0.07 6.99
C SER A 115 11.26 1.02 7.46
N ASN A 116 11.67 2.21 7.90
CA ASN A 116 10.87 3.43 8.03
C ASN A 116 10.18 3.84 6.70
N ASP A 117 10.08 2.96 5.70
CA ASP A 117 9.74 3.31 4.32
C ASP A 117 8.42 2.68 3.87
N ASP A 118 7.63 2.06 4.76
CA ASP A 118 6.34 1.44 4.43
C ASP A 118 5.15 2.23 4.99
N TYR A 119 4.58 1.77 6.11
CA TYR A 119 3.55 2.45 6.87
C TYR A 119 4.12 2.93 8.20
N GLN A 120 3.76 4.13 8.64
CA GLN A 120 4.11 4.64 9.96
C GLN A 120 2.88 5.21 10.67
N LEU A 121 2.65 4.83 11.92
CA LEU A 121 1.74 5.59 12.80
C LEU A 121 2.42 6.89 13.23
N ASP A 122 1.77 8.02 12.98
CA ASP A 122 2.25 9.34 13.38
C ASP A 122 1.11 10.13 14.05
N THR A 123 1.50 11.20 14.75
CA THR A 123 0.57 12.22 15.22
C THR A 123 0.73 13.48 14.39
N ARG A 124 -0.33 13.90 13.70
CA ARG A 124 -0.33 15.12 12.90
C ARG A 124 -1.23 16.19 13.50
N THR A 125 -0.67 17.38 13.69
CA THR A 125 -1.45 18.55 14.10
C THR A 125 -1.94 19.32 12.89
N ILE A 126 -3.25 19.41 12.71
CA ILE A 126 -3.90 20.12 11.61
C ILE A 126 -4.96 21.06 12.19
N ASN A 127 -4.90 22.35 11.85
CA ASN A 127 -5.81 23.38 12.37
C ASN A 127 -5.96 23.35 13.91
N SER A 128 -4.82 23.25 14.62
CA SER A 128 -4.73 23.16 16.09
C SER A 128 -5.37 21.90 16.71
N LYS A 129 -5.75 20.90 15.91
CA LYS A 129 -6.20 19.59 16.37
C LYS A 129 -5.14 18.54 16.10
N SER A 130 -4.89 17.66 17.07
CA SER A 130 -3.96 16.54 16.92
C SER A 130 -4.71 15.30 16.47
N PHE A 131 -4.19 14.61 15.47
CA PHE A 131 -4.79 13.40 14.91
C PHE A 131 -3.80 12.25 14.97
N LEU A 132 -4.29 11.06 15.29
CA LEU A 132 -3.60 9.81 15.00
C LEU A 132 -3.79 9.52 13.51
N CYS A 133 -2.70 9.26 12.80
CA CYS A 133 -2.74 8.95 11.39
C CYS A 133 -1.72 7.89 11.00
N ILE A 134 -1.93 7.30 9.82
CA ILE A 134 -0.98 6.44 9.13
C ILE A 134 -0.33 7.26 8.01
N GLU A 135 0.98 7.40 8.02
CA GLU A 135 1.74 7.91 6.90
C GLU A 135 2.03 6.78 5.91
N ILE A 136 1.80 7.06 4.63
CA ILE A 136 1.94 6.11 3.53
C ILE A 136 3.12 6.55 2.68
N SER A 137 4.22 5.80 2.77
CA SER A 137 5.40 6.08 1.94
C SER A 137 5.12 5.74 0.47
N LEU A 138 5.11 6.78 -0.38
CA LEU A 138 5.06 6.61 -1.83
C LEU A 138 6.44 6.98 -2.39
N GLN A 139 7.06 6.09 -3.16
CA GLN A 139 8.37 6.33 -3.78
C GLN A 139 8.32 7.47 -4.82
N GLU A 140 7.19 7.61 -5.50
CA GLU A 140 6.94 8.66 -6.49
C GLU A 140 5.54 9.25 -6.26
N TYR A 141 5.41 10.56 -6.45
CA TYR A 141 4.12 11.24 -6.41
C TYR A 141 3.35 10.94 -7.70
N ASP A 142 2.24 10.22 -7.58
CA ASP A 142 1.31 9.91 -8.68
C ASP A 142 -0.09 10.40 -8.30
N GLU A 143 -0.52 11.50 -8.91
CA GLU A 143 -1.78 12.20 -8.59
C GLU A 143 -3.01 11.33 -8.87
N GLU A 144 -2.96 10.48 -9.89
CA GLU A 144 -4.05 9.56 -10.22
C GLU A 144 -4.25 8.54 -9.10
N ILE A 145 -3.16 8.01 -8.57
CA ILE A 145 -3.19 7.05 -7.46
C ILE A 145 -3.65 7.70 -6.17
N ILE A 146 -3.16 8.89 -5.87
CA ILE A 146 -3.58 9.64 -4.67
C ILE A 146 -5.06 9.98 -4.74
N THR A 147 -5.55 10.44 -5.89
CA THR A 147 -6.98 10.76 -6.09
C THR A 147 -7.85 9.50 -6.04
N TYR A 148 -7.37 8.38 -6.58
CA TYR A 148 -8.06 7.10 -6.44
C TYR A 148 -8.17 6.67 -4.97
N MET A 149 -7.08 6.79 -4.21
CA MET A 149 -7.07 6.46 -2.79
C MET A 149 -7.99 7.36 -1.98
N ASP A 150 -7.92 8.68 -2.19
CA ASP A 150 -8.82 9.68 -1.62
C ASP A 150 -10.29 9.28 -1.80
N LYS A 151 -10.68 8.99 -3.05
CA LYS A 151 -12.03 8.53 -3.37
C LYS A 151 -12.47 7.29 -2.62
N GLU A 152 -11.60 6.31 -2.45
CA GLU A 152 -11.93 5.05 -1.77
C GLU A 152 -11.91 5.16 -0.24
N PHE A 153 -11.20 6.15 0.32
CA PHE A 153 -11.16 6.40 1.74
C PHE A 153 -12.33 7.27 2.21
N ASP A 154 -12.68 8.34 1.49
CA ASP A 154 -13.64 9.34 1.98
C ASP A 154 -14.40 10.12 0.88
N ASP A 155 -14.72 9.46 -0.23
CA ASP A 155 -15.56 10.00 -1.33
C ASP A 155 -14.95 11.18 -2.12
N SER A 156 -13.64 11.40 -2.01
CA SER A 156 -12.85 12.36 -2.80
C SER A 156 -13.24 13.82 -2.61
N ASP A 157 -13.20 14.28 -1.36
CA ASP A 157 -13.42 15.68 -1.04
C ASP A 157 -12.17 16.56 -1.28
N GLY A 158 -11.01 15.93 -1.53
CA GLY A 158 -9.78 16.55 -1.98
C GLY A 158 -8.74 16.75 -0.87
N ALA A 159 -7.55 17.23 -1.26
CA ALA A 159 -6.30 17.18 -0.48
C ALA A 159 -6.34 17.70 0.96
N ASN A 160 -7.29 18.58 1.28
CA ASN A 160 -7.33 19.34 2.53
C ASN A 160 -8.58 19.06 3.37
N SER A 161 -9.37 18.07 2.98
CA SER A 161 -10.59 17.66 3.67
C SER A 161 -10.52 16.16 3.98
N GLY A 162 -11.60 15.58 4.48
CA GLY A 162 -11.62 14.15 4.74
C GLY A 162 -10.64 13.61 5.79
N ASN A 163 -10.58 12.28 5.77
CA ASN A 163 -9.69 11.43 6.55
C ASN A 163 -8.41 11.14 5.76
N PHE A 164 -8.44 11.11 4.43
CA PHE A 164 -7.26 10.99 3.60
C PHE A 164 -6.75 12.37 3.19
N ARG A 165 -5.48 12.65 3.45
CA ARG A 165 -4.88 13.96 3.13
C ARG A 165 -3.53 13.79 2.49
N TRP A 166 -3.19 14.71 1.60
CA TRP A 166 -1.86 14.79 1.03
C TRP A 166 -1.46 16.25 0.89
N GLU A 167 -0.21 16.54 1.24
CA GLU A 167 0.38 17.85 0.94
C GLU A 167 1.27 17.73 -0.31
N ASN A 168 1.81 18.86 -0.79
CA ASN A 168 2.72 18.94 -1.94
C ASN A 168 3.73 17.77 -2.06
N LYS A 169 4.24 17.56 -3.28
CA LYS A 169 5.17 16.52 -3.80
C LYS A 169 6.28 15.95 -2.88
N ASN A 170 6.60 16.58 -1.74
CA ASN A 170 7.67 16.18 -0.82
C ASN A 170 7.17 15.58 0.51
N ARG A 171 5.85 15.44 0.73
CA ARG A 171 5.30 14.81 1.94
C ARG A 171 4.49 13.57 1.57
N TRP A 172 4.53 12.59 2.46
CA TRP A 172 3.76 11.36 2.33
C TRP A 172 2.27 11.64 2.58
N PRO A 173 1.35 11.03 1.80
CA PRO A 173 -0.06 11.04 2.12
C PRO A 173 -0.30 10.43 3.50
N ILE A 174 -1.32 10.94 4.18
CA ILE A 174 -1.73 10.49 5.50
C ILE A 174 -3.18 10.02 5.47
N TYR A 175 -3.46 8.97 6.22
CA TYR A 175 -4.80 8.51 6.53
C TYR A 175 -5.09 8.73 8.01
N ILE A 176 -6.03 9.59 8.34
CA ILE A 176 -6.43 9.97 9.69
C ILE A 176 -7.32 8.86 10.26
N ILE A 177 -6.90 8.32 11.39
CA ILE A 177 -7.64 7.31 12.15
C ILE A 177 -8.60 8.01 13.12
N ASN A 178 -8.08 8.91 13.96
CA ASN A 178 -8.90 9.53 15.00
C ASN A 178 -8.34 10.88 15.48
N ASN A 179 -9.23 11.72 16.03
CA ASN A 179 -8.86 12.95 16.74
C ASN A 179 -8.39 12.63 18.17
N LEU A 180 -7.26 13.22 18.58
CA LEU A 180 -6.61 13.02 19.88
C LEU A 180 -6.96 14.10 20.91
N ASN A 181 -7.67 15.15 20.49
CA ASN A 181 -8.15 16.24 21.36
C ASN A 181 -9.55 15.99 21.91
#